data_AF-A0A8X6JGY8-F1
#
_entry.id   AF-A0A8X6JGY8-F1
#
_cell.length_a   1.000
_cell.length_b   1.000
_cell.length_c   1.000
_cell.angle_alpha   90.00
_cell.angle_beta   90.00
_cell.angle_gamma   90.00
#
_symmetry.space_group_name_H-M   'P 1'
#
loop_
_entity.id
_entity.type
_entity.pdbx_description
1 polymer ?
#
loop_
_entity_poly.entity_id
_entity_poly.type
_entity_poly.pdbx_seq_one_letter_code
_entity_poly.pdbx_strand_id
1 'polypeptide(L)'
;MISAVFMSICLLGVINLGDSTVIMHLNTPVDGVTNPVRELRMLDSEAGTEPASFPCGNENACGWKIYNRFTREDLYFTPSLCYCPVDKDCTYFADDLQKAAYEYRCTPVTTSTVA
;
A
#
# COMPACT_ATOMS: atom_id res chain seq x y z
N MET A 1 4.57 -19.94 -42.68
CA MET A 1 3.89 -20.18 -41.39
C MET A 1 4.91 -20.00 -40.29
N ILE A 2 4.53 -19.25 -39.25
CA ILE A 2 5.25 -18.90 -38.02
C ILE A 2 6.36 -17.85 -38.16
N SER A 3 5.97 -16.66 -37.71
CA SER A 3 6.75 -15.43 -37.51
C SER A 3 7.65 -15.62 -36.29
N ALA A 4 8.97 -15.64 -36.46
CA ALA A 4 9.94 -15.60 -35.37
C ALA A 4 10.38 -14.15 -35.15
N VAL A 5 9.72 -13.53 -34.18
CA VAL A 5 9.93 -12.14 -33.78
C VAL A 5 11.31 -12.00 -33.13
N PHE A 6 12.15 -11.16 -33.74
CA PHE A 6 13.20 -10.31 -33.13
C PHE A 6 13.83 -10.81 -31.82
N MET A 7 14.75 -11.76 -31.93
CA MET A 7 15.75 -12.03 -30.90
C MET A 7 16.92 -11.04 -31.10
N SER A 8 16.65 -9.76 -30.81
CA SER A 8 17.63 -8.67 -30.89
C SER A 8 18.16 -8.36 -29.49
N ILE A 9 19.22 -9.08 -29.11
CA ILE A 9 20.41 -8.59 -28.39
C ILE A 9 20.19 -7.36 -27.48
N CYS A 10 20.01 -7.56 -26.19
CA CYS A 10 20.45 -6.59 -25.17
C CYS A 10 21.68 -7.17 -24.48
N LEU A 11 22.86 -6.78 -24.99
CA LEU A 11 24.15 -7.01 -24.38
C LEU A 11 24.16 -6.42 -22.96
N LEU A 12 24.48 -7.25 -21.96
CA LEU A 12 24.92 -6.81 -20.64
C LEU A 12 26.27 -6.10 -20.80
N GLY A 13 26.25 -4.77 -20.90
CA GLY A 13 27.45 -3.94 -20.90
C GLY A 13 27.86 -3.59 -19.48
N VAL A 14 28.91 -4.22 -18.96
CA VAL A 14 29.63 -3.76 -17.76
C VAL A 14 30.83 -2.94 -18.24
N ILE A 15 30.78 -1.61 -18.11
CA ILE A 15 31.94 -0.75 -18.31
C ILE A 15 32.65 -0.58 -16.96
N ASN A 16 33.83 -1.20 -16.82
CA ASN A 16 34.76 -0.94 -15.73
C ASN A 16 35.69 0.20 -16.14
N LEU A 17 35.61 1.34 -15.45
CA LEU A 17 36.70 2.32 -15.39
C LEU A 17 37.17 2.45 -13.95
N GLY A 18 38.50 2.35 -13.79
CA GLY A 18 39.32 2.62 -12.61
C GLY A 18 38.66 3.01 -11.29
N ASP A 19 38.86 2.16 -10.29
CA ASP A 19 38.90 2.42 -8.82
C ASP A 19 37.75 3.21 -8.17
N SER A 20 36.59 3.29 -8.81
CA SER A 20 35.34 3.69 -8.15
C SER A 20 34.14 3.12 -8.92
N THR A 21 33.51 2.09 -8.37
CA THR A 21 32.23 1.60 -8.90
C THR A 21 31.13 2.62 -8.60
N VAL A 22 30.70 3.38 -9.60
CA VAL A 22 29.50 4.21 -9.50
C VAL A 22 28.32 3.39 -10.01
N ILE A 23 27.53 2.85 -9.08
CA ILE A 23 26.24 2.23 -9.41
C ILE A 23 25.24 3.36 -9.67
N MET A 24 24.99 3.67 -10.94
CA MET A 24 23.85 4.50 -11.31
C MET A 24 22.58 3.63 -11.32
N HIS A 25 21.79 3.72 -10.25
CA HIS A 25 20.41 3.25 -10.28
C HIS A 25 19.59 4.16 -11.19
N LEU A 26 19.26 3.71 -12.41
CA LEU A 26 18.21 4.34 -13.20
C LEU A 26 16.86 4.02 -12.54
N ASN A 27 16.21 5.07 -12.05
CA ASN A 27 14.86 5.02 -11.50
C ASN A 27 13.89 4.53 -12.59
N THR A 28 13.28 3.37 -12.35
CA THR A 28 12.10 2.91 -13.08
C THR A 28 10.89 3.76 -12.68
N PRO A 29 9.99 4.16 -13.59
CA PRO A 29 8.68 4.65 -13.19
C PRO A 29 7.86 3.46 -12.68
N VAL A 30 7.70 3.36 -11.37
CA VAL A 30 6.67 2.53 -10.76
C VAL A 30 5.53 3.45 -10.33
N ASP A 31 4.34 3.20 -10.88
CA ASP A 31 3.09 3.64 -10.29
C ASP A 31 3.03 3.07 -8.87
N GLY A 32 3.21 3.91 -7.85
CA GLY A 32 3.30 3.42 -6.48
C GLY A 32 3.88 4.45 -5.54
N VAL A 33 2.98 5.24 -4.95
CA VAL A 33 3.18 6.21 -3.89
C VAL A 33 4.24 5.74 -2.88
N THR A 34 5.40 6.40 -2.85
CA THR A 34 6.24 6.49 -1.66
C THR A 34 6.80 7.91 -1.58
N ASN A 35 6.16 8.75 -0.77
CA ASN A 35 6.75 10.02 -0.39
C ASN A 35 6.94 10.02 1.13
N PRO A 36 8.18 10.01 1.65
CA PRO A 36 8.43 10.15 3.07
C PRO A 36 8.27 11.62 3.47
N VAL A 37 7.07 12.01 3.90
CA VAL A 37 6.87 13.32 4.52
C VAL A 37 7.41 13.27 5.95
N ARG A 38 8.67 13.68 6.10
CA ARG A 38 9.30 14.02 7.36
C ARG A 38 8.86 15.43 7.76
N GLU A 39 7.95 15.56 8.73
CA GLU A 39 8.03 16.66 9.70
C GLU A 39 7.38 16.28 11.03
N LEU A 40 8.24 16.18 12.05
CA LEU A 40 7.94 15.77 13.41
C LEU A 40 7.20 16.89 14.15
N ARG A 41 6.04 16.56 14.75
CA ARG A 41 5.74 17.15 16.06
C ARG A 41 6.17 16.17 17.13
N MET A 42 7.12 16.69 17.89
CA MET A 42 7.76 16.12 19.07
C MET A 42 6.74 15.44 19.98
N LEU A 43 7.02 14.19 20.33
CA LEU A 43 6.92 13.63 21.67
C LEU A 43 7.72 12.32 21.66
N ASP A 44 8.97 12.49 22.13
CA ASP A 44 9.81 11.56 22.87
C ASP A 44 10.25 10.25 22.19
N SER A 45 11.57 10.11 22.09
CA SER A 45 12.26 8.93 21.58
C SER A 45 12.16 7.77 22.56
N GLU A 46 11.47 6.70 22.18
CA GLU A 46 11.75 5.36 22.68
C GLU A 46 11.83 4.43 21.46
N ALA A 47 12.83 3.53 21.49
CA ALA A 47 13.33 2.70 20.40
C ALA A 47 12.30 2.28 19.33
N GLY A 48 12.70 2.40 18.06
CA GLY A 48 11.96 1.95 16.87
C GLY A 48 11.41 0.54 17.04
N THR A 49 10.22 0.47 17.59
CA THR A 49 9.37 -0.69 17.69
C THR A 49 8.31 -0.41 16.66
N GLU A 50 8.37 -1.11 15.52
CA GLU A 50 7.23 -1.20 14.61
C GLU A 50 5.98 -1.37 15.49
N PRO A 51 4.95 -0.52 15.37
CA PRO A 51 3.81 -0.58 16.27
C PRO A 51 3.27 -2.00 16.25
N ALA A 52 3.28 -2.65 17.41
CA ALA A 52 2.84 -4.04 17.52
C ALA A 52 1.42 -4.14 16.94
N SER A 53 1.30 -4.73 15.76
CA SER A 53 0.02 -4.87 15.09
C SER A 53 -0.80 -5.92 15.85
N PHE A 54 -2.05 -5.60 16.13
CA PHE A 54 -2.98 -6.47 16.86
C PHE A 54 -4.20 -6.75 16.00
N PRO A 55 -4.92 -7.87 16.19
CA PRO A 55 -6.12 -8.14 15.40
C PRO A 55 -7.20 -7.11 15.70
N CYS A 56 -7.86 -6.57 14.67
CA CYS A 56 -8.97 -5.63 14.86
C CYS A 56 -10.15 -6.31 15.57
N GLY A 57 -10.69 -5.65 16.59
CA GLY A 57 -11.97 -6.03 17.19
C GLY A 57 -13.15 -5.74 16.26
N ASN A 58 -14.35 -6.24 16.61
CA ASN A 58 -15.56 -6.08 15.78
C ASN A 58 -16.00 -4.62 15.60
N GLU A 59 -15.69 -3.75 16.56
CA GLU A 59 -16.05 -2.33 16.54
C GLU A 59 -14.94 -1.44 15.98
N ASN A 60 -13.74 -1.99 15.75
CA ASN A 60 -12.61 -1.24 15.25
C ASN A 60 -12.56 -1.33 13.72
N ALA A 61 -12.53 -0.17 13.07
CA ALA A 61 -12.27 -0.09 11.65
C ALA A 61 -10.84 -0.59 11.35
N CYS A 62 -10.71 -1.47 10.36
CA CYS A 62 -9.42 -1.92 9.82
C CYS A 62 -8.81 -0.87 8.88
N GLY A 63 -9.64 0.02 8.33
CA GLY A 63 -9.17 1.19 7.60
C GLY A 63 -10.30 2.13 7.20
N TRP A 64 -9.90 3.24 6.60
CA TRP A 64 -10.78 4.33 6.20
C TRP A 64 -10.43 4.76 4.79
N LYS A 65 -11.43 4.84 3.91
CA LYS A 65 -11.24 5.48 2.61
C LYS A 65 -11.78 6.90 2.66
N ILE A 66 -10.88 7.87 2.65
CA ILE A 66 -11.22 9.30 2.69
C ILE A 66 -11.68 9.74 1.31
N TYR A 67 -12.79 10.47 1.26
CA TYR A 67 -13.33 11.01 0.01
C TYR A 67 -13.55 12.52 0.12
N ASN A 68 -13.66 13.19 -1.02
CA ASN A 68 -14.08 14.59 -1.07
C ASN A 68 -15.53 14.72 -0.59
N ARG A 69 -15.78 15.50 0.47
CA ARG A 69 -17.10 15.63 1.10
C ARG A 69 -18.25 15.99 0.16
N PHE A 70 -17.97 16.70 -0.94
CA PHE A 70 -18.97 17.20 -1.87
C PHE A 70 -19.12 16.28 -3.09
N THR A 71 -18.01 15.85 -3.69
CA THR A 71 -18.05 15.06 -4.93
C THR A 71 -18.07 13.55 -4.69
N ARG A 72 -17.75 13.10 -3.47
CA ARG A 72 -17.54 11.69 -3.11
C ARG A 72 -16.46 11.00 -3.95
N GLU A 73 -15.55 11.80 -4.49
CA GLU A 73 -14.36 11.30 -5.16
C GLU A 73 -13.37 10.77 -4.12
N ASP A 74 -12.96 9.52 -4.30
CA ASP A 74 -11.98 8.85 -3.45
C ASP A 74 -10.65 9.61 -3.48
N LEU A 75 -10.10 9.96 -2.31
CA LEU A 75 -8.84 10.68 -2.20
C LEU A 75 -7.70 9.72 -1.84
N TYR A 76 -7.80 9.06 -0.69
CA TYR A 76 -6.77 8.14 -0.21
C TYR A 76 -7.33 7.15 0.83
N PHE A 77 -6.59 6.06 1.05
CA PHE A 77 -6.89 5.07 2.06
C PHE A 77 -5.94 5.21 3.25
N THR A 78 -6.50 5.19 4.46
CA THR A 78 -5.80 5.28 5.72
C THR A 78 -5.96 3.95 6.47
N PRO A 79 -4.91 3.12 6.55
CA PRO A 79 -4.95 1.89 7.34
C PRO A 79 -4.97 2.21 8.84
N SER A 80 -5.67 1.38 9.61
CA SER A 80 -5.58 1.40 11.08
C SER A 80 -4.34 0.66 11.57
N LEU A 81 -3.98 0.83 12.84
CA LEU A 81 -2.86 0.11 13.48
C LEU A 81 -3.13 -1.38 13.75
N CYS A 82 -4.35 -1.87 13.46
CA CYS A 82 -4.76 -3.25 13.65
C CYS A 82 -4.89 -3.98 12.32
N TYR A 83 -4.84 -5.32 12.33
CA TYR A 83 -4.95 -6.16 11.14
C TYR A 83 -6.20 -7.06 11.17
N CYS A 84 -6.73 -7.42 9.99
CA CYS A 84 -7.73 -8.48 9.91
C CYS A 84 -7.05 -9.86 9.92
N PRO A 85 -7.56 -10.83 10.71
CA PRO A 85 -7.03 -12.20 10.71
C PRO A 85 -7.24 -12.88 9.35
N VAL A 86 -6.54 -13.99 9.10
CA VAL A 86 -6.47 -14.68 7.79
C VAL A 86 -7.81 -15.16 7.23
N ASP A 87 -8.82 -15.31 8.08
CA ASP A 87 -10.18 -15.73 7.73
C ASP A 87 -11.13 -14.54 7.48
N LYS A 88 -10.62 -13.30 7.55
CA LYS A 88 -11.39 -12.08 7.39
C LYS A 88 -10.73 -11.09 6.44
N ASP A 89 -11.55 -10.43 5.64
CA ASP A 89 -11.13 -9.34 4.76
C ASP A 89 -11.60 -7.99 5.29
N CYS A 90 -10.79 -6.95 5.05
CA CYS A 90 -11.14 -5.57 5.37
C CYS A 90 -12.08 -5.03 4.29
N THR A 91 -13.39 -5.09 4.53
CA THR A 91 -14.41 -4.73 3.54
C THR A 91 -15.18 -3.49 3.96
N TYR A 92 -15.78 -2.80 2.99
CA TYR A 92 -16.67 -1.67 3.24
C TYR A 92 -17.76 -2.04 4.26
N PHE A 93 -17.95 -1.18 5.25
CA PHE A 93 -18.97 -1.33 6.29
C PHE A 93 -20.02 -0.24 6.21
N ALA A 94 -19.61 1.02 6.32
CA ALA A 94 -20.52 2.16 6.38
C ALA A 94 -19.87 3.45 5.88
N ASP A 95 -20.69 4.47 5.65
CA ASP A 95 -20.25 5.82 5.31
C ASP A 95 -20.34 6.72 6.55
N ASP A 96 -19.20 7.25 6.99
CA ASP A 96 -19.13 8.28 8.03
C ASP A 96 -19.12 9.67 7.38
N LEU A 97 -20.32 10.22 7.26
CA LEU A 97 -20.58 11.55 6.69
C LEU A 97 -19.88 12.69 7.45
N GLN A 98 -19.63 12.52 8.76
CA GLN A 98 -18.99 13.55 9.57
C GLN A 98 -17.49 13.62 9.28
N LYS A 99 -16.89 12.48 8.95
CA LYS A 99 -15.47 12.36 8.59
C LYS A 99 -15.20 12.48 7.09
N ALA A 100 -16.26 12.48 6.27
CA ALA A 100 -16.15 12.35 4.82
C ALA A 100 -15.31 11.11 4.43
N ALA A 101 -15.64 9.97 5.03
CA ALA A 101 -14.88 8.74 4.87
C ALA A 101 -15.76 7.49 4.86
N TYR A 102 -15.40 6.51 4.06
CA TYR A 102 -15.95 5.16 4.14
C TYR A 102 -15.19 4.35 5.17
N GLU A 103 -15.92 3.78 6.11
CA GLU A 103 -15.42 2.88 7.15
C GLU A 103 -15.31 1.46 6.60
N TYR A 104 -14.15 0.82 6.80
CA TYR A 104 -13.92 -0.58 6.47
C TYR A 104 -13.73 -1.39 7.75
N ARG A 105 -14.38 -2.56 7.83
CA ARG A 105 -14.30 -3.49 8.96
C ARG A 105 -13.98 -4.90 8.49
N CYS A 106 -13.41 -5.69 9.39
CA CYS A 106 -13.09 -7.09 9.11
C CYS A 106 -14.37 -7.93 9.02
N THR A 107 -14.63 -8.52 7.86
CA THR A 107 -15.75 -9.43 7.63
C THR A 107 -15.23 -10.81 7.22
N PRO A 108 -15.92 -11.91 7.57
CA PRO A 108 -15.50 -13.25 7.15
C PRO A 108 -15.42 -13.38 5.63
N VAL A 109 -14.36 -14.00 5.12
CA VAL A 109 -14.21 -14.25 3.68
C VAL A 109 -15.27 -15.26 3.25
N THR A 110 -16.31 -14.80 2.54
CA THR A 110 -17.27 -15.73 1.92
C THR A 110 -16.62 -16.32 0.69
N THR A 111 -16.07 -17.52 0.81
CA THR A 111 -15.74 -18.36 -0.34
C THR A 111 -17.05 -18.75 -1.00
N SER A 112 -17.55 -17.91 -1.91
CA SER A 112 -18.62 -18.28 -2.82
C SER A 112 -18.09 -19.40 -3.71
N THR A 113 -18.26 -20.64 -3.26
CA THR A 113 -18.15 -21.82 -4.11
C THR A 113 -19.16 -21.64 -5.23
N VAL A 114 -18.67 -21.24 -6.41
CA VAL A 114 -19.42 -21.33 -7.65
C VAL A 114 -19.68 -22.83 -7.86
N ALA A 115 -20.89 -23.26 -7.52
CA ALA A 115 -21.40 -24.60 -7.74
C ALA A 115 -21.91 -24.76 -9.17
#